data_AF-A0A670Z3K5-F1
#
_entry.id   AF-A0A670Z3K5-F1
#
_cell.length_a   1.000
_cell.length_b   1.000
_cell.length_c   1.000
_cell.angle_alpha   90.00
_cell.angle_beta   90.00
_cell.angle_gamma   90.00
#
_symmetry.space_group_name_H-M   'P 1'
#
loop_
_entity.id
_entity.type
_entity.pdbx_description
1 polymer ?
#
loop_
_entity_poly.entity_id
_entity_poly.type
_entity_poly.pdbx_seq_one_letter_code
_entity_poly.pdbx_strand_id
1 'polypeptide(L)'
;SLHPNKLEFFYKLGYGKKEVCEVLEKLGQEASENDLLQELILMGKRPPESGTQYFQPNLAAQGVPLPFPQGSTEEPSEVSDDLRPIVIDGSNVAMSHGNKEVFSCLGIQLVVDWFKQRGHQYIKVFVPSWRKEQSRFDTPVTGMNRSNRFSI
;
A
#
# COMPACT_ATOMS: atom_id res chain seq x y z
N SER A 1 13.66 26.86 9.67
CA SER A 1 14.25 25.76 10.46
C SER A 1 13.59 24.46 10.07
N LEU A 2 14.38 23.44 9.74
CA LEU A 2 13.87 22.11 9.42
C LEU A 2 13.10 21.54 10.61
N HIS A 3 11.85 21.09 10.40
CA HIS A 3 11.09 20.42 11.45
C HIS A 3 11.88 19.17 11.92
N PRO A 4 12.20 19.06 13.21
CA PRO A 4 13.03 17.96 13.74
C PRO A 4 12.45 16.58 13.40
N ASN A 5 11.11 16.45 13.43
CA ASN A 5 10.40 15.22 13.07
C ASN A 5 10.62 14.80 11.61
N LYS A 6 10.69 15.78 10.70
CA LYS A 6 10.85 15.53 9.26
C LYS A 6 12.26 15.02 8.97
N LEU A 7 13.27 15.62 9.58
CA LEU A 7 14.66 15.16 9.42
C LEU A 7 14.88 13.77 10.04
N GLU A 8 14.29 13.50 11.20
CA GLU A 8 14.37 12.19 11.86
C GLU A 8 13.78 11.07 11.00
N PHE A 9 12.67 11.34 10.29
CA PHE A 9 12.07 10.40 9.35
C PHE A 9 13.06 9.97 8.25
N PHE A 10 13.72 10.92 7.59
CA PHE A 10 14.69 10.61 6.54
C PHE A 10 15.95 9.94 7.08
N TYR A 11 16.40 10.30 8.29
CA TYR A 11 17.49 9.59 8.95
C TYR A 11 17.16 8.12 9.22
N LYS A 12 15.93 7.82 9.65
CA LYS A 12 15.46 6.42 9.83
C LYS A 12 15.43 5.65 8.52
N LEU A 13 15.23 6.34 7.40
CA LEU A 13 15.29 5.74 6.06
C LEU A 13 16.72 5.57 5.53
N GLY A 14 17.75 6.08 6.23
CA GLY A 14 19.16 5.98 5.83
C GLY A 14 19.69 7.17 5.04
N TYR A 15 18.90 8.24 4.87
CA TYR A 15 19.34 9.45 4.19
C TYR A 15 20.13 10.38 5.11
N GLY A 16 21.18 10.97 4.58
CA GLY A 16 21.99 11.98 5.28
C GLY A 16 21.33 13.36 5.27
N LYS A 17 21.60 14.15 6.32
CA LYS A 17 21.10 15.54 6.41
C LYS A 17 21.44 16.40 5.21
N LYS A 18 22.63 16.24 4.62
CA LYS A 18 23.03 17.00 3.43
C LYS A 18 22.09 16.75 2.25
N GLU A 19 21.69 15.49 2.05
CA GLU A 19 20.83 15.08 0.94
C GLU A 19 19.41 15.60 1.12
N VAL A 20 18.89 15.49 2.34
CA VAL A 20 17.56 15.99 2.71
C VAL A 20 17.50 17.52 2.62
N CYS A 21 18.54 18.23 3.06
CA CYS A 21 18.62 19.68 2.95
C CYS A 21 18.68 20.15 1.50
N GLU A 22 19.47 19.51 0.63
CA GLU A 22 19.54 19.86 -0.80
C GLU A 22 18.17 19.73 -1.49
N VAL A 23 17.43 18.67 -1.19
CA VAL A 23 16.09 18.46 -1.75
C VAL A 23 15.05 19.44 -1.18
N LEU A 24 15.16 19.79 0.09
CA LEU A 24 14.33 20.82 0.73
C LEU A 24 14.61 22.23 0.20
N GLU A 25 15.86 22.55 -0.12
CA GLU A 25 16.21 23.82 -0.76
C GLU A 25 15.59 23.92 -2.16
N LYS A 26 15.47 22.79 -2.86
CA LYS A 26 14.85 22.72 -4.20
C LYS A 26 13.32 22.78 -4.16
N LEU A 27 12.68 22.01 -3.28
CA LEU A 27 11.22 21.88 -3.23
C LEU A 27 10.53 22.86 -2.27
N GLY A 28 11.30 23.52 -1.41
CA GLY A 28 10.79 24.41 -0.37
C GLY A 28 10.44 23.68 0.92
N GLN A 29 10.35 24.45 2.01
CA GLN A 29 10.15 23.91 3.36
C GLN A 29 8.79 23.20 3.54
N GLU A 30 7.81 23.59 2.72
CA GLU A 30 6.42 23.09 2.69
C GLU A 30 6.24 21.76 1.95
N ALA A 31 7.28 21.25 1.26
CA ALA A 31 7.18 20.01 0.48
C ALA A 31 6.74 18.82 1.35
N SER A 32 5.89 17.92 0.86
CA SER A 32 5.51 16.75 1.66
C SER A 32 6.64 15.73 1.77
N GLU A 33 6.57 14.81 2.74
CA GLU A 33 7.54 13.72 2.86
C GLU A 33 7.63 12.89 1.57
N ASN A 34 6.50 12.67 0.89
CA ASN A 34 6.45 11.94 -0.37
C ASN A 34 7.14 12.69 -1.51
N ASP A 35 6.98 14.02 -1.58
CA ASP A 35 7.63 14.84 -2.61
C ASP A 35 9.15 14.83 -2.44
N LEU A 36 9.62 14.92 -1.18
CA LEU A 36 11.04 14.82 -0.86
C LEU A 36 11.59 13.41 -1.18
N LEU A 37 10.86 12.34 -0.85
CA LEU A 37 11.26 10.97 -1.19
C LEU A 37 11.35 10.78 -2.70
N GLN A 38 10.35 11.25 -3.44
CA GLN A 38 10.33 11.16 -4.89
C GLN A 38 11.53 11.89 -5.50
N GLU A 39 11.84 13.09 -5.03
CA GLU A 39 12.98 13.86 -5.54
C GLU A 39 14.33 13.24 -5.16
N LEU A 40 14.48 12.69 -3.94
CA LEU A 40 15.68 11.94 -3.54
C LEU A 40 15.91 10.72 -4.44
N ILE A 41 14.85 9.98 -4.77
CA ILE A 41 14.89 8.84 -5.69
C ILE A 41 15.26 9.30 -7.11
N LEU A 42 14.67 10.40 -7.60
CA LEU A 42 14.99 10.98 -8.91
C LEU A 42 16.44 11.47 -9.00
N MET A 43 17.01 11.98 -7.90
CA MET A 43 18.42 12.35 -7.81
C MET A 43 19.38 11.16 -7.73
N GLY A 44 18.88 9.92 -7.75
CA GLY A 44 19.69 8.71 -7.65
C GLY A 44 20.29 8.46 -6.26
N LYS A 45 19.86 9.23 -5.25
CA LYS A 45 20.26 9.03 -3.85
C LYS A 45 19.36 7.95 -3.28
N ARG A 46 19.86 6.72 -3.25
CA ARG A 46 19.21 5.61 -2.54
C ARG A 46 19.87 5.49 -1.18
N PRO A 47 19.08 5.27 -0.11
CA PRO A 47 19.68 5.07 1.19
C PRO A 47 20.53 3.79 1.16
N PRO A 48 21.64 3.74 1.90
CA PRO A 48 22.46 2.54 2.00
C PRO A 48 21.58 1.41 2.53
N GLU A 49 21.52 0.33 1.76
CA GLU A 49 20.59 -0.79 1.94
C GLU A 49 20.83 -1.46 3.29
N SER A 50 20.14 -0.97 4.31
CA SER A 50 20.14 -1.53 5.65
C SER A 50 19.17 -2.71 5.66
N GLY A 51 19.60 -3.84 5.12
CA GLY A 51 19.17 -5.19 5.54
C GLY A 51 17.69 -5.60 5.46
N THR A 52 16.78 -4.80 4.91
CA THR A 52 15.39 -5.23 4.67
C THR A 52 15.13 -5.34 3.18
N GLN A 53 14.90 -6.58 2.72
CA GLN A 53 14.41 -6.94 1.39
C GLN A 53 13.10 -6.22 1.07
N TYR A 54 13.20 -4.99 0.59
CA TYR A 54 12.14 -4.39 -0.21
C TYR A 54 12.35 -4.91 -1.63
N PHE A 55 11.36 -5.67 -2.11
CA PHE A 55 11.30 -6.16 -3.48
C PHE A 55 11.51 -4.98 -4.45
N GLN A 56 12.70 -4.89 -5.03
CA GLN A 56 12.89 -4.16 -6.27
C GLN A 56 11.93 -4.79 -7.29
N PRO A 57 11.08 -4.02 -7.99
CA PRO A 57 10.42 -4.53 -9.17
C PRO A 57 11.52 -4.67 -10.22
N ASN A 58 12.17 -5.84 -10.24
CA ASN A 58 13.13 -6.16 -11.27
C ASN A 58 12.31 -6.32 -12.57
N LEU A 59 12.35 -5.28 -13.41
CA LEU A 59 11.96 -5.33 -14.81
C LEU A 59 12.99 -6.19 -15.55
N ALA A 60 13.02 -7.48 -15.25
CA ALA A 60 13.75 -8.46 -16.01
C ALA A 60 13.07 -9.81 -15.81
N ALA A 61 12.49 -10.29 -16.91
CA ALA A 61 12.00 -11.63 -17.05
C ALA A 61 13.01 -12.65 -16.51
N GLN A 62 12.60 -13.45 -15.52
CA GLN A 62 12.97 -14.86 -15.38
C GLN A 62 12.17 -15.47 -14.24
N GLY A 63 11.40 -16.51 -14.57
CA GLY A 63 10.56 -17.24 -13.64
C GLY A 63 11.41 -17.99 -12.61
N VAL A 64 11.02 -17.83 -11.34
CA VAL A 64 11.38 -18.75 -10.27
C VAL A 64 10.09 -19.13 -9.55
N PRO A 65 9.63 -20.39 -9.62
CA PRO A 65 8.48 -20.82 -8.85
C PRO A 65 8.89 -20.98 -7.38
N LEU A 66 8.20 -20.29 -6.48
CA LEU A 66 8.25 -20.59 -5.05
C LEU A 66 7.60 -21.97 -4.79
N PRO A 67 8.11 -22.78 -3.84
CA PRO A 67 7.63 -24.13 -3.62
C PRO A 67 6.31 -24.11 -2.84
N PHE A 68 5.20 -24.35 -3.53
CA PHE A 68 3.94 -24.75 -2.92
C PHE A 68 3.53 -26.12 -3.48
N PRO A 69 2.84 -26.98 -2.70
CA PRO A 69 2.80 -28.42 -2.94
C PRO A 69 2.10 -28.74 -4.26
N GLN A 70 2.85 -29.31 -5.21
CA GLN A 70 2.31 -29.89 -6.43
C GLN A 70 1.48 -31.12 -6.08
N GLY A 71 0.15 -30.98 -6.12
CA GLY A 71 -0.74 -32.09 -6.42
C GLY A 71 -0.64 -32.39 -7.90
N SER A 72 0.02 -33.47 -8.25
CA SER A 72 0.08 -34.05 -9.60
C SER A 72 -1.30 -34.46 -10.08
N THR A 73 -1.69 -34.07 -11.31
CA THR A 73 -2.22 -34.94 -12.38
C THR A 73 -2.32 -34.08 -13.65
N GLU A 74 -1.71 -34.56 -14.73
CA GLU A 74 -1.73 -33.95 -16.07
C GLU A 74 -3.05 -34.31 -16.75
N GLU A 75 -3.89 -33.31 -17.03
CA GLU A 75 -5.03 -33.40 -17.96
C GLU A 75 -5.08 -32.07 -18.74
N PRO A 76 -5.45 -32.07 -20.04
CA PRO A 76 -5.47 -30.86 -20.87
C PRO A 76 -6.72 -30.03 -20.54
N SER A 77 -6.71 -29.35 -19.40
CA SER A 77 -7.81 -28.48 -18.99
C SER A 77 -7.69 -27.14 -19.70
N GLU A 78 -8.81 -26.72 -20.28
CA GLU A 78 -9.09 -25.39 -20.82
C GLU A 78 -8.31 -24.31 -20.06
N VAL A 79 -7.75 -23.33 -20.78
CA VAL A 79 -7.03 -22.17 -20.22
C VAL A 79 -7.75 -21.67 -18.97
N SER A 80 -7.32 -22.16 -17.82
CA SER A 80 -7.95 -21.81 -16.57
C SER A 80 -7.75 -20.31 -16.44
N ASP A 81 -8.84 -19.58 -16.34
CA ASP A 81 -8.89 -18.13 -16.08
C ASP A 81 -8.42 -17.86 -14.63
N ASP A 82 -7.30 -18.48 -14.25
CA ASP A 82 -6.70 -18.46 -12.92
C ASP A 82 -5.99 -17.12 -12.75
N LEU A 83 -6.81 -16.11 -12.54
CA LEU A 83 -6.35 -14.76 -12.25
C LEU A 83 -5.53 -14.78 -10.96
N ARG A 84 -4.39 -14.08 -10.99
CA ARG A 84 -3.51 -14.00 -9.82
C ARG A 84 -4.27 -13.48 -8.59
N PRO A 85 -3.97 -14.02 -7.40
CA PRO A 85 -4.38 -13.46 -6.11
C PRO A 85 -4.15 -11.95 -6.02
N ILE A 86 -5.13 -11.22 -5.45
CA ILE A 86 -5.02 -9.78 -5.20
C ILE A 86 -4.84 -9.53 -3.70
N VAL A 87 -3.83 -8.73 -3.36
CA VAL A 87 -3.63 -8.22 -2.00
C VAL A 87 -3.77 -6.71 -2.02
N ILE A 88 -4.65 -6.18 -1.17
CA ILE A 88 -4.97 -4.75 -1.10
C ILE A 88 -4.46 -4.21 0.24
N ASP A 89 -3.69 -3.13 0.18
CA ASP A 89 -3.45 -2.26 1.34
C ASP A 89 -4.71 -1.44 1.59
N GLY A 90 -5.53 -1.89 2.54
CA GLY A 90 -6.81 -1.25 2.84
C GLY A 90 -6.63 0.14 3.45
N SER A 91 -5.53 0.41 4.17
CA SER A 91 -5.33 1.72 4.79
C SER A 91 -5.01 2.77 3.75
N ASN A 92 -4.15 2.44 2.78
CA ASN A 92 -3.82 3.36 1.72
C ASN A 92 -5.05 3.68 0.84
N VAL A 93 -5.80 2.64 0.44
CA VAL A 93 -7.04 2.83 -0.33
C VAL A 93 -8.05 3.70 0.44
N ALA A 94 -8.28 3.39 1.71
CA ALA A 94 -9.24 4.13 2.53
C ALA A 94 -8.84 5.59 2.72
N MET A 95 -7.57 5.87 3.01
CA MET A 95 -7.08 7.24 3.19
C MET A 95 -7.08 8.01 1.88
N SER A 96 -6.71 7.37 0.76
CA SER A 96 -6.75 8.01 -0.56
C SER A 96 -8.17 8.41 -0.96
N HIS A 97 -9.13 7.48 -0.83
CA HIS A 97 -10.54 7.78 -1.11
C HIS A 97 -11.12 8.82 -0.15
N GLY A 98 -10.68 8.83 1.10
CA GLY A 98 -11.11 9.83 2.09
C GLY A 98 -10.34 11.15 2.02
N ASN A 99 -9.73 11.48 0.89
CA ASN A 99 -8.98 12.72 0.66
C ASN A 99 -7.87 12.98 1.70
N LYS A 100 -7.26 11.91 2.23
CA LYS A 100 -6.26 11.92 3.31
C LYS A 100 -6.77 12.45 4.67
N GLU A 101 -8.06 12.74 4.79
CA GLU A 101 -8.67 13.29 6.00
C GLU A 101 -9.43 12.22 6.79
N VAL A 102 -10.16 11.35 6.09
CA VAL A 102 -10.98 10.31 6.69
C VAL A 102 -10.59 8.92 6.21
N PHE A 103 -10.81 7.92 7.05
CA PHE A 103 -10.66 6.53 6.64
C PHE A 103 -11.95 6.06 5.95
N SER A 104 -11.94 5.98 4.62
CA SER A 104 -13.13 5.58 3.85
C SER A 104 -13.23 4.06 3.67
N CYS A 105 -14.10 3.41 4.46
CA CYS A 105 -14.45 2.00 4.23
C CYS A 105 -15.08 1.76 2.86
N LEU A 106 -15.83 2.73 2.33
CA LEU A 106 -16.42 2.68 0.99
C LEU A 106 -15.32 2.58 -0.08
N GLY A 107 -14.21 3.31 0.09
CA GLY A 107 -13.07 3.23 -0.83
C GLY A 107 -12.51 1.82 -0.96
N ILE A 108 -12.37 1.12 0.16
CA ILE A 108 -11.95 -0.30 0.17
C ILE A 108 -12.97 -1.16 -0.59
N GLN A 109 -14.25 -0.98 -0.31
CA GLN A 109 -15.31 -1.77 -0.94
C GLN A 109 -15.31 -1.60 -2.46
N LEU A 110 -15.20 -0.36 -2.96
CA LEU A 110 -15.18 -0.08 -4.40
C LEU A 110 -14.04 -0.81 -5.12
N VAL A 111 -12.84 -0.83 -4.51
CA VAL A 111 -11.69 -1.55 -5.09
C VAL A 111 -11.94 -3.06 -5.09
N VAL A 112 -12.49 -3.62 -4.00
CA VAL A 112 -12.83 -5.05 -3.94
C VAL A 112 -13.86 -5.41 -5.02
N ASP A 113 -14.92 -4.62 -5.16
CA ASP A 113 -15.98 -4.85 -6.14
C ASP A 113 -15.45 -4.73 -7.58
N TRP A 114 -14.50 -3.82 -7.83
CA TRP A 114 -13.84 -3.68 -9.13
C TRP A 114 -13.10 -4.97 -9.55
N PHE A 115 -12.34 -5.58 -8.63
CA PHE A 115 -11.63 -6.84 -8.93
C PHE A 115 -12.60 -8.02 -9.07
N LYS A 116 -13.65 -8.09 -8.24
CA LYS A 116 -14.67 -9.14 -8.34
C LYS A 116 -15.41 -9.11 -9.67
N GLN A 117 -15.79 -7.93 -10.15
CA GLN A 117 -16.47 -7.76 -11.44
C GLN A 117 -15.62 -8.24 -12.63
N ARG A 118 -14.31 -8.39 -12.45
CA ARG A 118 -13.37 -8.89 -13.45
C ARG A 118 -13.03 -10.36 -13.29
N GLY A 119 -13.73 -11.07 -12.41
CA GLY A 119 -13.58 -12.51 -12.21
C GLY A 119 -12.58 -12.94 -11.14
N HIS A 120 -11.89 -12.01 -10.46
CA HIS A 120 -10.94 -12.38 -9.40
C HIS A 120 -11.67 -13.01 -8.21
N GLN A 121 -11.36 -14.27 -7.93
CA GLN A 121 -11.97 -15.03 -6.83
C GLN A 121 -11.24 -14.82 -5.49
N TYR A 122 -9.91 -14.65 -5.53
CA TYR A 122 -9.09 -14.51 -4.32
C TYR A 122 -8.59 -13.08 -4.15
N ILE A 123 -9.22 -12.35 -3.22
CA ILE A 123 -8.89 -10.97 -2.87
C ILE A 123 -8.74 -10.88 -1.35
N LYS A 124 -7.58 -10.44 -0.86
CA LYS A 124 -7.30 -10.22 0.55
C LYS A 124 -6.99 -8.76 0.83
N VAL A 125 -7.73 -8.16 1.75
CA VAL A 125 -7.48 -6.79 2.20
C VAL A 125 -6.82 -6.82 3.56
N PHE A 126 -5.75 -6.04 3.76
CA PHE A 126 -5.14 -5.85 5.07
C PHE A 126 -5.52 -4.47 5.64
N VAL A 127 -6.06 -4.47 6.85
CA VAL A 127 -6.36 -3.28 7.65
C VAL A 127 -5.92 -3.56 9.09
N PRO A 128 -5.20 -2.63 9.76
CA PRO A 128 -4.85 -2.78 11.16
C PRO A 128 -6.07 -3.01 12.05
N SER A 129 -5.94 -3.85 13.08
CA SER A 129 -7.04 -4.21 13.97
C SER A 129 -7.70 -3.01 14.66
N TRP A 130 -6.91 -2.00 15.04
CA TRP A 130 -7.40 -0.80 15.73
C TRP A 130 -8.41 0.02 14.92
N ARG A 131 -8.43 -0.09 13.58
CA ARG A 131 -9.45 0.53 12.73
C ARG A 131 -10.84 -0.10 12.92
N LYS A 132 -10.93 -1.34 13.42
CA LYS A 132 -12.19 -2.04 13.72
C LYS A 132 -12.92 -1.44 14.93
N GLU A 133 -12.17 -0.88 15.86
CA GLU A 133 -12.68 -0.37 17.13
C GLU A 133 -13.18 1.07 16.99
N GLN A 134 -12.48 1.89 16.21
CA GLN A 134 -12.80 3.31 16.02
C GLN A 134 -14.14 3.55 15.27
N SER A 135 -14.59 2.58 14.45
CA SER A 135 -15.89 2.65 13.78
C SER A 135 -17.09 2.58 14.73
N ARG A 136 -16.87 2.20 16.00
CA ARG A 136 -17.94 2.11 17.01
C ARG A 136 -18.20 3.40 17.77
N PHE A 137 -17.30 4.39 17.70
CA PHE A 137 -17.37 5.52 18.63
C PHE A 137 -17.81 6.85 18.04
N ASP A 138 -17.72 7.14 16.72
CA ASP A 138 -18.02 8.49 16.22
C ASP A 138 -18.66 8.56 14.82
N THR A 139 -19.94 8.15 14.66
CA THR A 139 -20.78 8.70 13.56
C THR A 139 -22.27 8.65 13.91
N PRO A 140 -23.03 9.76 13.75
CA PRO A 140 -24.49 9.71 13.74
C PRO A 140 -24.95 8.88 12.55
N VAL A 141 -25.65 7.78 12.84
CA VAL A 141 -26.23 6.88 11.84
C VAL A 141 -27.25 7.65 11.01
N THR A 142 -26.85 8.09 9.82
CA THR A 142 -27.79 8.42 8.75
C THR A 142 -27.72 7.29 7.73
N GLY A 143 -28.68 6.37 7.79
CA GLY A 143 -28.89 5.34 6.77
C GLY A 143 -28.39 3.94 7.11
N MET A 144 -28.95 3.31 8.16
CA MET A 144 -28.92 1.85 8.29
C MET A 144 -29.69 1.21 7.14
N ASN A 145 -29.00 0.50 6.24
CA ASN A 145 -29.45 -0.82 5.84
C ASN A 145 -28.37 -1.68 5.17
N ARG A 146 -28.32 -2.93 5.64
CA ARG A 146 -27.77 -4.16 5.04
C ARG A 146 -26.32 -4.55 5.32
N SER A 147 -26.26 -5.52 6.24
CA SER A 147 -25.33 -6.66 6.26
C SER A 147 -23.93 -6.39 6.77
N ASN A 148 -23.88 -6.33 8.10
CA ASN A 148 -22.71 -6.59 8.92
C ASN A 148 -22.13 -7.98 8.58
N ARG A 149 -21.24 -8.06 7.60
CA ARG A 149 -20.46 -9.28 7.33
C ARG A 149 -19.13 -9.00 6.63
N PHE A 150 -18.32 -8.16 7.25
CA PHE A 150 -16.88 -8.18 7.01
C PHE A 150 -16.18 -8.17 8.36
N SER A 151 -15.87 -9.37 8.85
CA SER A 151 -14.68 -9.54 9.68
C SER A 151 -13.50 -9.22 8.78
N ILE A 152 -13.06 -7.97 8.84
CA ILE A 152 -11.68 -7.59 8.55
C ILE A 152 -10.74 -8.40 9.45
#